data_AF-A0AB39TA08-F1
#
_entry.id   AF-A0AB39TA08-F1
#
_cell.length_a   1.000
_cell.length_b   1.000
_cell.length_c   1.000
_cell.angle_alpha   90.00
_cell.angle_beta   90.00
_cell.angle_gamma   90.00
#
_symmetry.space_group_name_H-M   'P 1'
#
loop_
_entity.id
_entity.type
_entity.pdbx_description
1 polymer ?
#
loop_
_entity_poly.entity_id
_entity_poly.type
_entity_poly.pdbx_seq_one_letter_code
_entity_poly.pdbx_strand_id
1 'polypeptide(L)'
;MEEALDFLRVAMEVERSTKTELTTRAAWLAFMRFARRRFATAPTPDSDGLLFQYGTYAFTGRPMFTVDLTRQFDITDDDGEHDHYVQVHCELRYECEPALDALGSFNSWFFPRHQCGPR
;
A
#
# COMPACT_ATOMS: atom_id res chain seq x y z
N MET A 1 -6.20 1.51 -13.23
CA MET A 1 -5.26 0.90 -12.25
C MET A 1 -3.80 1.13 -12.58
N GLU A 2 -3.39 1.09 -13.85
CA GLU A 2 -2.02 1.46 -14.27
C GLU A 2 -1.61 2.88 -13.79
N GLU A 3 -2.54 3.84 -13.83
CA GLU A 3 -2.36 5.20 -13.26
C GLU A 3 -1.97 5.18 -11.76
N ALA A 4 -2.53 4.25 -10.97
CA ALA A 4 -2.25 4.18 -9.54
C ALA A 4 -0.81 3.74 -9.26
N LEU A 5 -0.32 2.77 -10.02
CA LEU A 5 1.04 2.27 -9.94
C LEU A 5 2.04 3.33 -10.40
N ASP A 6 1.75 4.03 -11.50
CA ASP A 6 2.61 5.09 -12.03
C ASP A 6 2.68 6.28 -11.08
N PHE A 7 1.57 6.66 -10.45
CA PHE A 7 1.57 7.71 -9.44
C PHE A 7 2.48 7.36 -8.26
N LEU A 8 2.40 6.13 -7.74
CA LEU A 8 3.25 5.68 -6.64
C LEU A 8 4.73 5.71 -7.04
N ARG A 9 5.07 5.23 -8.25
CA ARG A 9 6.45 5.28 -8.77
C ARG A 9 7.00 6.69 -8.83
N VAL A 10 6.23 7.64 -9.37
CA VAL A 10 6.63 9.05 -9.42
C VAL A 10 6.81 9.63 -8.01
N ALA A 11 5.89 9.33 -7.09
CA ALA A 11 6.00 9.78 -5.70
C ALA A 11 7.26 9.22 -5.02
N MET A 12 7.60 7.95 -5.26
CA MET A 12 8.83 7.34 -4.74
C MET A 12 10.09 8.00 -5.33
N GLU A 13 10.09 8.33 -6.62
CA GLU A 13 11.25 8.93 -7.27
C GLU A 13 11.56 10.35 -6.76
N VAL A 14 10.51 11.11 -6.43
CA VAL A 14 10.64 12.42 -5.76
C VAL A 14 11.33 12.28 -4.40
N GLU A 15 10.97 11.26 -3.62
CA GLU A 15 11.59 11.02 -2.31
C GLU A 15 13.01 10.42 -2.45
N ARG A 16 13.26 9.60 -3.49
CA ARG A 16 14.58 9.01 -3.80
C ARG A 16 15.61 10.05 -4.24
N SER A 17 15.21 11.07 -5.00
CA SER A 17 16.12 12.07 -5.58
C SER A 17 16.91 12.90 -4.54
N THR A 18 16.68 12.68 -3.24
CA THR A 18 17.39 13.35 -2.14
C THR A 18 18.35 12.44 -1.34
N LYS A 19 18.37 11.11 -1.56
CA LYS A 19 19.22 10.14 -0.83
C LYS A 19 19.57 8.89 -1.66
N THR A 20 20.75 8.31 -1.43
CA THR A 20 21.27 7.12 -2.13
C THR A 20 20.44 5.85 -1.87
N GLU A 21 19.71 5.78 -0.76
CA GLU A 21 18.81 4.68 -0.39
C GLU A 21 17.45 5.19 0.09
N LEU A 22 16.38 4.49 -0.32
CA LEU A 22 15.02 4.80 0.10
C LEU A 22 14.76 4.24 1.51
N THR A 23 14.82 5.11 2.52
CA THR A 23 14.48 4.74 3.91
C THR A 23 13.00 4.35 4.07
N THR A 24 12.65 3.57 5.10
CA THR A 24 11.24 3.27 5.46
C THR A 24 10.39 4.54 5.58
N ARG A 25 10.98 5.60 6.16
CA ARG A 25 10.30 6.90 6.30
C ARG A 25 10.01 7.56 4.95
N ALA A 26 10.95 7.49 4.01
CA ALA A 26 10.76 8.04 2.66
C ALA A 26 9.68 7.28 1.89
N ALA A 27 9.70 5.94 1.96
CA ALA A 27 8.64 5.11 1.40
C ALA A 27 7.27 5.40 2.01
N TRP A 28 7.20 5.54 3.34
CA TRP A 28 5.98 5.96 4.03
C TRP A 28 5.46 7.31 3.54
N LEU A 29 6.32 8.31 3.40
CA LEU A 29 5.91 9.64 2.91
C LEU A 29 5.40 9.60 1.47
N ALA A 30 6.09 8.88 0.58
CA ALA A 30 5.64 8.66 -0.80
C ALA A 30 4.27 7.95 -0.83
N PHE A 31 4.13 6.87 -0.06
CA PHE A 31 2.89 6.11 0.04
C PHE A 31 1.75 6.96 0.61
N MET A 32 1.99 7.81 1.61
CA MET A 32 0.96 8.70 2.15
C MET A 32 0.50 9.75 1.14
N ARG A 33 1.36 10.20 0.22
CA ARG A 33 0.94 11.05 -0.93
C ARG A 33 0.04 10.26 -1.87
N PHE A 34 0.40 9.02 -2.18
CA PHE A 34 -0.41 8.10 -2.97
C PHE A 34 -1.77 7.80 -2.30
N ALA A 35 -1.79 7.49 -1.01
CA ALA A 35 -3.00 7.20 -0.23
C ALA A 35 -4.00 8.36 -0.22
N ARG A 36 -3.54 9.60 -0.32
CA ARG A 36 -4.38 10.81 -0.39
C ARG A 36 -4.95 11.06 -1.79
N ARG A 37 -4.42 10.42 -2.83
CA ARG A 37 -4.94 10.54 -4.19
C ARG A 37 -6.30 9.84 -4.26
N ARG A 38 -7.30 10.54 -4.79
CA ARG A 38 -8.62 9.96 -5.08
C ARG A 38 -8.54 9.17 -6.38
N PHE A 39 -9.08 7.97 -6.37
CA PHE A 39 -9.34 7.17 -7.56
C PHE A 39 -10.86 6.98 -7.67
N ALA A 40 -11.34 6.77 -8.90
CA ALA A 40 -12.70 6.31 -9.10
C ALA A 40 -12.76 4.84 -8.74
N THR A 41 -13.54 4.51 -7.71
CA THR A 41 -13.82 3.14 -7.26
C THR A 41 -15.33 2.98 -7.10
N ALA A 42 -15.79 1.74 -6.94
CA ALA A 42 -17.19 1.48 -6.61
C ALA A 42 -17.61 2.27 -5.36
N PRO A 43 -18.86 2.77 -5.27
CA PRO A 43 -19.30 3.60 -4.15
C PRO A 43 -19.60 2.79 -2.87
N THR A 44 -18.89 1.70 -2.63
CA THR A 44 -18.99 0.90 -1.41
C THR A 44 -17.91 1.32 -0.40
N PRO A 45 -18.15 1.17 0.92
CA PRO A 45 -17.20 1.61 1.94
C PRO A 45 -15.84 0.89 1.93
N ASP A 46 -15.74 -0.26 1.27
CA ASP A 46 -14.60 -1.17 1.26
C ASP A 46 -13.86 -1.23 -0.09
N SER A 47 -14.28 -0.42 -1.09
CA SER A 47 -13.70 -0.46 -2.44
C SER A 47 -12.31 0.15 -2.59
N ASP A 48 -11.84 0.88 -1.58
CA ASP A 48 -10.55 1.57 -1.55
C ASP A 48 -9.90 1.37 -0.18
N GLY A 49 -9.24 0.24 0.02
CA GLY A 49 -8.60 -0.14 1.27
C GLY A 49 -7.13 0.25 1.32
N LEU A 50 -6.68 0.79 2.44
CA LEU A 50 -5.27 0.96 2.77
C LEU A 50 -4.88 -0.04 3.86
N LEU A 51 -3.78 -0.76 3.65
CA LEU A 51 -3.22 -1.71 4.62
C LEU A 51 -1.80 -1.30 4.97
N PHE A 52 -1.54 -1.20 6.27
CA PHE A 52 -0.19 -1.19 6.82
C PHE A 52 0.06 -2.53 7.51
N GLN A 53 1.12 -3.22 7.12
CA GLN A 53 1.52 -4.47 7.77
C GLN A 53 3.03 -4.61 7.90
N TYR A 54 3.45 -5.36 8.92
CA TYR A 54 4.82 -5.82 9.02
C TYR A 54 4.90 -7.23 9.64
N GLY A 55 5.99 -7.93 9.36
CA GLY A 55 6.31 -9.23 9.96
C GLY A 55 7.48 -9.90 9.26
N THR A 56 7.95 -11.01 9.84
CA THR A 56 9.01 -11.83 9.24
C THR A 56 8.40 -12.93 8.39
N TYR A 57 8.73 -12.95 7.09
CA TYR A 57 8.19 -13.93 6.13
C TYR A 57 9.31 -14.52 5.26
N ALA A 58 9.12 -15.76 4.82
CA ALA A 58 10.09 -16.49 3.99
C ALA A 58 9.66 -16.57 2.51
N PHE A 59 9.10 -15.51 1.95
CA PHE A 59 8.56 -15.50 0.57
C PHE A 59 9.60 -15.81 -0.51
N THR A 60 10.88 -15.52 -0.25
CA THR A 60 12.00 -15.78 -1.18
C THR A 60 12.80 -17.02 -0.79
N GLY A 61 12.30 -17.84 0.14
CA GLY A 61 13.00 -18.99 0.71
C GLY A 61 13.97 -18.63 1.86
N ARG A 62 14.17 -17.34 2.14
CA ARG A 62 14.87 -16.85 3.35
C ARG A 62 13.93 -15.96 4.17
N PRO A 63 13.88 -16.11 5.51
CA PRO A 63 13.13 -15.20 6.37
C PRO A 63 13.68 -13.77 6.25
N MET A 64 12.79 -12.81 5.96
CA MET A 64 13.09 -11.38 5.90
C MET A 64 12.02 -10.61 6.67
N PHE A 65 12.44 -9.63 7.47
CA PHE A 65 11.50 -8.69 8.08
C PHE A 65 10.97 -7.77 6.98
N THR A 66 9.65 -7.75 6.81
CA THR A 66 8.99 -7.04 5.72
C THR A 66 8.07 -5.97 6.29
N VAL A 67 8.16 -4.76 5.76
CA VAL A 67 7.16 -3.70 5.92
C VAL A 67 6.44 -3.57 4.59
N ASP A 68 5.11 -3.71 4.58
CA ASP A 68 4.30 -3.59 3.37
C ASP A 68 3.21 -2.54 3.56
N LEU A 69 3.22 -1.57 2.66
CA LEU A 69 2.19 -0.54 2.52
C LEU A 69 1.37 -0.88 1.28
N THR A 70 0.14 -1.34 1.47
CA THR A 70 -0.72 -1.79 0.38
C THR A 70 -1.90 -0.86 0.20
N ARG A 71 -2.28 -0.59 -1.05
CA ARG A 71 -3.60 -0.07 -1.38
C ARG A 71 -4.34 -1.08 -2.24
N GLN A 72 -5.52 -1.47 -1.81
CA GLN A 72 -6.39 -2.43 -2.46
C GLN A 72 -7.60 -1.71 -3.04
N PHE A 73 -7.90 -2.02 -4.29
CA PHE A 73 -9.05 -1.51 -5.01
C PHE A 73 -9.98 -2.66 -5.35
N ASP A 74 -11.26 -2.49 -5.08
CA ASP A 74 -12.32 -3.36 -5.59
C ASP A 74 -12.64 -3.00 -7.03
N ILE A 75 -12.58 -4.00 -7.92
CA ILE A 75 -12.93 -3.88 -9.33
C ILE A 75 -14.27 -4.59 -9.53
N THR A 76 -15.21 -3.86 -10.09
CA THR A 76 -16.54 -4.38 -10.44
C THR A 76 -16.63 -4.68 -11.92
N ASP A 77 -17.47 -5.64 -12.29
CA ASP A 77 -17.82 -5.93 -13.68
C ASP A 77 -18.83 -4.91 -14.26
N ASP A 78 -19.29 -5.17 -15.49
CA ASP A 78 -20.24 -4.31 -16.21
C ASP A 78 -21.63 -4.28 -15.53
N ASP A 79 -21.96 -5.29 -14.72
CA ASP A 79 -23.20 -5.36 -13.93
C ASP A 79 -23.07 -4.66 -12.57
N GLY A 80 -21.86 -4.16 -12.24
CA GLY A 80 -21.56 -3.49 -10.98
C GLY A 80 -21.32 -4.46 -9.82
N GLU A 81 -21.20 -5.76 -10.11
CA GLU A 81 -20.88 -6.80 -9.13
C GLU A 81 -19.37 -6.93 -8.94
N HIS A 82 -18.96 -7.46 -7.80
CA HIS A 82 -17.54 -7.71 -7.52
C HIS A 82 -16.94 -8.68 -8.55
N ASP A 83 -15.86 -8.26 -9.21
CA ASP A 83 -15.06 -9.10 -10.09
C ASP A 83 -13.79 -9.58 -9.37
N HIS A 84 -12.89 -8.66 -9.02
CA HIS A 84 -11.64 -8.99 -8.34
C HIS A 84 -11.02 -7.79 -7.61
N TYR A 85 -10.00 -8.06 -6.78
CA TYR A 85 -9.19 -7.02 -6.16
C TYR A 85 -7.90 -6.77 -6.92
N VAL A 86 -7.54 -5.49 -7.07
CA VAL A 86 -6.21 -5.07 -7.52
C VAL A 86 -5.47 -4.43 -6.35
N GLN A 87 -4.27 -4.93 -6.06
CA GLN A 87 -3.43 -4.43 -4.97
C GLN A 87 -2.14 -3.81 -5.50
N VAL A 88 -1.80 -2.63 -4.96
CA VAL A 88 -0.52 -1.96 -5.19
C VAL A 88 0.28 -2.02 -3.89
N HIS A 89 1.43 -2.70 -3.93
CA HIS A 89 2.30 -2.88 -2.78
C HIS A 89 3.53 -1.97 -2.86
N CYS A 90 3.87 -1.35 -1.73
CA CYS A 90 5.18 -0.74 -1.49
C CYS A 90 5.86 -1.54 -0.38
N GLU A 91 6.69 -2.48 -0.79
CA GLU A 91 7.31 -3.45 0.11
C GLU A 91 8.78 -3.09 0.38
N LEU A 92 9.15 -3.06 1.66
CA LEU A 92 10.53 -2.91 2.11
C LEU A 92 10.95 -4.17 2.87
N ARG A 93 12.07 -4.77 2.45
CA ARG A 93 12.62 -5.99 3.04
C ARG A 93 13.93 -5.69 3.74
N TYR A 94 14.07 -6.22 4.96
CA TYR A 94 15.24 -6.09 5.81
C TYR A 94 15.72 -7.47 6.22
N GLU A 95 17.03 -7.62 6.40
CA GLU A 95 17.58 -8.79 7.06
C GLU A 95 17.00 -8.91 8.47
N CYS A 96 16.84 -10.14 8.95
CA CYS A 96 16.33 -10.37 10.29
C CYS A 96 17.36 -9.94 11.33
N GLU A 97 16.96 -9.06 12.24
CA GLU A 97 17.73 -8.68 13.42
C GLU A 97 16.90 -8.93 14.69
N PRO A 98 17.51 -9.26 15.83
CA PRO A 98 16.76 -9.55 17.07
C PRO A 98 15.77 -8.46 17.48
N ALA A 99 16.09 -7.19 17.20
CA ALA A 99 15.21 -6.06 17.46
C ALA A 99 13.96 -6.05 16.56
N LEU A 100 14.08 -6.48 15.30
CA LEU A 100 12.96 -6.58 14.37
C LEU A 100 12.11 -7.82 14.66
N ASP A 101 12.73 -8.96 14.99
CA ASP A 101 12.00 -10.17 15.39
C ASP A 101 11.16 -9.95 16.66
N ALA A 102 11.67 -9.15 17.60
CA ALA A 102 10.94 -8.80 18.82
C ALA A 102 9.66 -7.98 18.56
N LEU A 103 9.52 -7.32 17.39
CA LEU A 103 8.29 -6.62 17.01
C LEU A 103 7.16 -7.58 16.65
N GLY A 104 7.47 -8.84 16.34
CA GLY A 104 6.50 -9.83 15.86
C GLY A 104 5.88 -9.41 14.52
N SER A 105 4.56 -9.57 14.41
CA SER A 105 3.81 -9.15 13.23
C SER A 105 2.62 -8.26 13.61
N PHE A 106 2.23 -7.40 12.67
CA PHE A 106 1.12 -6.47 12.82
C PHE A 106 0.48 -6.21 11.48
N ASN A 107 -0.82 -5.98 11.47
CA ASN A 107 -1.54 -5.44 10.32
C ASN A 107 -2.68 -4.53 10.78
N SER A 108 -3.00 -3.52 9.97
CA SER A 108 -4.11 -2.61 10.21
C SER A 108 -4.68 -2.08 8.90
N TRP A 109 -5.99 -2.24 8.75
CA TRP A 109 -6.77 -1.75 7.62
C TRP A 109 -7.40 -0.39 7.91
N PHE A 110 -7.41 0.46 6.88
CA PHE A 110 -8.04 1.78 6.89
C PHE A 110 -8.81 1.96 5.59
N PHE A 111 -10.09 2.32 5.69
CA PHE A 111 -10.93 2.60 4.54
C PHE A 111 -11.30 4.09 4.54
N PRO A 112 -10.78 4.90 3.60
CA PRO A 112 -11.17 6.30 3.46
C PRO A 112 -12.67 6.39 3.17
N ARG A 113 -13.38 7.28 3.86
CA ARG A 113 -14.80 7.51 3.55
C ARG A 113 -14.93 8.11 2.15
N HIS A 114 -15.67 7.45 1.28
CA HIS A 114 -16.19 8.08 0.07
C HIS A 114 -17.17 9.18 0.48
N GLN A 115 -16.78 10.45 0.31
CA GLN A 115 -17.75 11.53 0.37
C GLN A 115 -18.67 11.38 -0.84
N CYS A 116 -19.93 11.00 -0.62
CA CYS A 116 -21.01 11.19 -1.59
C CYS A 116 -20.91 12.63 -2.11
N GLY A 117 -20.87 12.78 -3.44
CA GLY A 117 -21.02 14.10 -4.07
C GLY A 117 -22.35 14.74 -3.68
N PRO A 118 -22.51 16.07 -3.82
CA PRO A 118 -23.75 16.74 -3.47
C PRO A 118 -24.91 16.12 -4.27
N ARG A 119 -26.00 15.80 -3.56
CA ARG A 119 -27.29 15.41 -4.15
C ARG A 119 -27.90 16.56 -4.93
#